data_AF-A0AAD6PKD8-F1
#
_entry.id   AF-A0AAD6PKD8-F1
#
_cell.length_a   1.000
_cell.length_b   1.000
_cell.length_c   1.000
_cell.angle_alpha   90.00
_cell.angle_beta   90.00
_cell.angle_gamma   90.00
#
_symmetry.space_group_name_H-M   'P 1'
#
loop_
_entity.id
_entity.type
_entity.pdbx_description
1 polymer ?
#
loop_
_entity_poly.entity_id
_entity_poly.type
_entity_poly.pdbx_seq_one_letter_code
_entity_poly.pdbx_strand_id
1 'polypeptide(L)'
;MISYECHKASEDQILDPRSSAKVISRNKNLGVEEYKFMLKTMVSSGIGEGTYGPKSIIDGREESATIVDDISEMDDIIFDTLDKLFAKTGVSPSEINIIVSSTYENSLAIVISTESMGSSWYSGKDKSMMLSNILFRIGGCSMLLTNSRKWKNKALLELTCSVRTHIGSHDEAYYSCFQIEDDLGKKGFRLNKDLPKAGARALNINLRVLVPKVMPFSVILRYYISHYGNKIMGRSIPKGAGPALKIIYHNLKYPAVIVIIWFVKFDWISDESKN
;
A
#
# COMPACT_ATOMS: atom_id res chain seq x y z
N MET A 1 2.95 -9.65 -16.17
CA MET A 1 3.35 -8.23 -16.10
C MET A 1 4.55 -8.02 -17.00
N ILE A 2 4.42 -7.13 -17.99
CA ILE A 2 5.47 -6.81 -18.97
C ILE A 2 6.40 -5.72 -18.42
N SER A 3 5.82 -4.66 -17.87
CA SER A 3 6.56 -3.55 -17.28
C SER A 3 5.73 -2.91 -16.17
N TYR A 4 6.38 -2.14 -15.32
CA TYR A 4 5.75 -1.27 -14.35
C TYR A 4 6.57 0.01 -14.25
N GLU A 5 5.92 1.09 -13.85
CA GLU A 5 6.53 2.37 -13.53
C GLU A 5 5.94 2.91 -12.23
N CYS A 6 6.79 3.46 -11.38
CA CYS A 6 6.39 4.12 -10.15
C CYS A 6 6.60 5.61 -10.29
N HIS A 7 5.64 6.39 -9.81
CA HIS A 7 5.74 7.83 -9.81
C HIS A 7 6.87 8.26 -8.87
N LYS A 8 7.67 9.20 -9.36
CA LYS A 8 8.70 9.87 -8.57
C LYS A 8 8.35 11.35 -8.62
N ALA A 9 7.84 11.87 -7.50
CA ALA A 9 7.45 13.26 -7.42
C ALA A 9 8.63 14.20 -7.69
N SER A 10 8.33 15.39 -8.17
CA SER A 10 9.31 16.44 -8.44
C SER A 10 9.96 16.95 -7.15
N GLU A 11 11.13 17.56 -7.27
CA GLU A 11 11.94 17.97 -6.10
C GLU A 11 11.23 18.96 -5.17
N ASP A 12 10.32 19.77 -5.71
CA ASP A 12 9.46 20.71 -4.97
C ASP A 12 8.42 20.01 -4.08
N GLN A 13 8.12 18.73 -4.33
CA GLN A 13 7.22 17.92 -3.51
C GLN A 13 7.93 17.08 -2.44
N ILE A 14 9.27 17.16 -2.38
CA ILE A 14 10.08 16.43 -1.40
C ILE A 14 10.12 17.22 -0.10
N LEU A 15 9.60 16.61 0.96
CA LEU A 15 9.68 17.10 2.33
C LEU A 15 10.81 16.37 3.06
N ASP A 16 11.82 17.14 3.49
CA ASP A 16 12.80 16.69 4.47
C ASP A 16 12.24 16.84 5.90
N PRO A 17 12.89 16.28 6.95
CA PRO A 17 12.40 16.40 8.32
C PRO A 17 12.22 17.84 8.81
N ARG A 18 13.05 18.78 8.36
CA ARG A 18 12.93 20.20 8.76
C ARG A 18 11.73 20.85 8.09
N SER A 19 11.53 20.61 6.79
CA SER A 19 10.36 21.12 6.06
C SER A 19 9.07 20.49 6.59
N SER A 20 9.09 19.20 6.92
CA SER A 20 7.98 18.51 7.58
C SER A 20 7.66 19.12 8.96
N ALA A 21 8.68 19.43 9.77
CA ALA A 21 8.49 20.11 11.05
C ALA A 21 7.90 21.52 10.88
N LYS A 22 8.24 22.25 9.82
CA LYS A 22 7.64 23.55 9.50
C LYS A 22 6.15 23.41 9.14
N VAL A 23 5.80 22.45 8.30
CA VAL A 23 4.41 22.12 7.94
C VAL A 23 3.59 21.83 9.19
N ILE A 24 4.11 20.94 10.04
CA ILE A 24 3.54 20.64 11.35
C ILE A 24 3.37 21.92 12.17
N SER A 25 4.36 22.82 12.11
CA SER A 25 4.35 24.00 12.94
C SER A 25 3.29 25.05 12.59
N ARG A 26 2.68 24.94 11.41
CA ARG A 26 1.61 25.84 10.98
C ARG A 26 0.27 25.52 11.65
N ASN A 27 0.08 24.30 12.15
CA ASN A 27 -1.15 23.92 12.82
C ASN A 27 -1.22 24.54 14.22
N LYS A 28 -1.96 25.66 14.32
CA LYS A 28 -2.17 26.43 15.56
C LYS A 28 -2.98 25.68 16.62
N ASN A 29 -3.61 24.56 16.28
CA ASN A 29 -4.41 23.79 17.23
C ASN A 29 -3.53 22.96 18.17
N LEU A 30 -2.26 22.72 17.83
CA LEU A 30 -1.45 21.73 18.52
C LEU A 30 -0.84 22.28 19.82
N GLY A 31 -1.00 21.53 20.90
CA GLY A 31 -0.31 21.78 22.16
C GLY A 31 1.12 21.22 22.14
N VAL A 32 1.88 21.51 23.21
CA VAL A 32 3.28 21.06 23.35
C VAL A 32 3.39 19.54 23.28
N GLU A 33 2.45 18.81 23.88
CA GLU A 33 2.45 17.34 23.89
C GLU A 33 2.13 16.75 22.52
N GLU A 34 1.24 17.37 21.75
CA GLU A 34 0.90 16.95 20.38
C GLU A 34 2.06 17.19 19.42
N TYR A 35 2.75 18.34 19.54
CA TYR A 35 3.98 18.61 18.80
C TYR A 35 5.06 17.57 19.08
N LYS A 36 5.33 17.34 20.38
CA LYS A 36 6.32 16.35 20.82
C LYS A 36 5.98 14.96 20.31
N PHE A 37 4.69 14.59 20.31
CA PHE A 37 4.21 13.34 19.76
C PHE A 37 4.53 13.19 18.27
N MET A 38 4.23 14.18 17.42
CA MET A 38 4.53 14.08 15.99
C MET A 38 6.02 14.06 15.70
N LEU A 39 6.80 14.93 16.35
CA LEU A 39 8.25 14.98 16.12
C LEU A 39 8.91 13.65 16.50
N LYS A 40 8.52 13.09 17.65
CA LYS A 40 8.98 11.76 18.07
C LYS A 40 8.54 10.69 17.07
N THR A 41 7.28 10.73 16.64
CA THR A 41 6.73 9.77 15.68
C THR A 41 7.49 9.83 14.35
N MET A 42 7.72 11.02 13.80
CA MET A 42 8.46 11.24 12.55
C MET A 42 9.82 10.57 12.60
N VAL A 43 10.61 10.82 13.65
CA VAL A 43 11.95 10.23 13.82
C VAL A 43 11.90 8.71 14.02
N SER A 44 10.85 8.19 14.68
CA SER A 44 10.70 6.76 14.95
C SER A 44 9.96 5.96 13.87
N SER A 45 9.41 6.63 12.85
CA SER A 45 8.54 6.03 11.84
C SER A 45 9.27 5.15 10.83
N GLY A 46 10.59 5.30 10.72
CA GLY A 46 11.40 4.64 9.69
C GLY A 46 11.24 5.26 8.30
N ILE A 47 10.57 6.42 8.19
CA ILE A 47 10.51 7.21 6.95
C ILE A 47 11.87 7.88 6.76
N GLY A 48 12.41 7.78 5.54
CA GLY A 48 13.72 8.35 5.19
C GLY A 48 13.75 9.89 5.20
N GLU A 49 14.92 10.44 4.90
CA GLU A 49 15.20 11.89 4.91
C GLU A 49 14.50 12.69 3.81
N GLY A 50 13.82 12.03 2.87
CA GLY A 50 13.11 12.69 1.78
C GLY A 50 11.86 11.91 1.43
N THR A 51 10.72 12.60 1.39
CA THR A 51 9.44 11.94 1.29
C THR A 51 8.38 12.86 0.68
N TYR A 52 7.42 12.32 -0.07
CA TYR A 52 6.56 13.12 -0.97
C TYR A 52 5.29 13.64 -0.28
N GLY A 53 5.05 14.95 -0.34
CA GLY A 53 3.89 15.61 0.27
C GLY A 53 3.04 16.36 -0.75
N PRO A 54 1.74 16.59 -0.46
CA PRO A 54 0.86 17.32 -1.38
C PRO A 54 1.27 18.76 -1.56
N LYS A 55 1.18 19.25 -2.80
CA LYS A 55 1.45 20.65 -3.14
C LYS A 55 0.59 21.59 -2.30
N SER A 56 -0.71 21.28 -2.13
CA SER A 56 -1.61 22.03 -1.26
C SER A 56 -1.08 22.18 0.16
N ILE A 57 -0.53 21.12 0.74
CA ILE A 57 0.06 21.17 2.07
C ILE A 57 1.38 21.94 2.03
N ILE A 58 2.26 21.69 1.06
CA ILE A 58 3.54 22.41 0.96
C ILE A 58 3.32 23.92 0.86
N ASP A 59 2.33 24.35 0.09
CA ASP A 59 1.92 25.75 -0.12
C ASP A 59 1.23 26.40 1.09
N GLY A 60 0.92 25.63 2.15
CA GLY A 60 0.24 26.15 3.34
C GLY A 60 -1.28 26.21 3.23
N ARG A 61 -1.87 25.46 2.29
CA ARG A 61 -3.30 25.38 2.02
C ARG A 61 -3.95 24.13 2.64
N GLU A 62 -3.39 23.61 3.74
CA GLU A 62 -3.90 22.41 4.44
C GLU A 62 -5.38 22.47 4.86
N GLU A 63 -5.92 23.65 5.17
CA GLU A 63 -7.32 23.81 5.59
C GLU A 63 -8.26 24.13 4.39
N SER A 64 -7.71 24.26 3.18
CA SER A 64 -8.45 24.68 1.98
C SER A 64 -8.09 23.85 0.74
N ALA A 65 -7.67 22.60 0.93
CA ALA A 65 -7.42 21.67 -0.17
C ALA A 65 -8.73 21.43 -0.93
N THR A 66 -8.67 21.53 -2.25
CA THR A 66 -9.82 21.38 -3.14
C THR A 66 -9.76 20.04 -3.86
N ILE A 67 -10.90 19.57 -4.38
CA ILE A 67 -10.91 18.40 -5.26
C ILE A 67 -10.07 18.60 -6.53
N VAL A 68 -9.88 19.86 -6.96
CA VAL A 68 -9.00 20.20 -8.08
C VAL A 68 -7.54 19.94 -7.74
N ASP A 69 -7.13 20.16 -6.49
CA ASP A 69 -5.78 19.81 -6.03
C ASP A 69 -5.56 18.29 -6.11
N ASP A 70 -6.53 17.50 -5.64
CA ASP A 70 -6.43 16.03 -5.68
C ASP A 70 -6.43 15.50 -7.12
N ILE A 71 -7.27 16.07 -8.00
CA ILE A 71 -7.30 15.69 -9.42
C ILE A 71 -5.96 16.02 -10.07
N SER A 72 -5.43 17.24 -9.85
CA SER A 72 -4.13 17.64 -10.41
C SER A 72 -3.00 16.73 -9.91
N GLU A 73 -3.04 16.32 -8.65
CA GLU A 73 -2.08 15.38 -8.06
C GLU A 73 -2.19 13.99 -8.69
N MET A 74 -3.41 13.48 -8.87
CA MET A 74 -3.63 12.21 -9.55
C MET A 74 -3.19 12.27 -11.02
N ASP A 75 -3.48 13.36 -11.73
CA ASP A 75 -3.09 13.55 -13.12
C ASP A 75 -1.55 13.57 -13.25
N ASP A 76 -0.85 14.33 -12.42
CA ASP A 76 0.62 14.37 -12.38
C ASP A 76 1.20 12.94 -12.24
N ILE A 77 0.61 12.12 -11.36
CA ILE A 77 1.03 10.72 -11.13
C ILE A 77 0.70 9.82 -12.32
N ILE A 78 -0.53 9.91 -12.83
CA ILE A 78 -1.05 9.06 -13.90
C ILE A 78 -0.26 9.32 -15.18
N PHE A 79 -0.17 10.58 -15.61
CA PHE A 79 0.52 10.93 -16.86
C PHE A 79 2.02 10.63 -16.78
N ASP A 80 2.69 10.98 -15.68
CA ASP A 80 4.11 10.66 -15.50
C ASP A 80 4.38 9.15 -15.60
N THR A 81 3.57 8.33 -14.92
CA THR A 81 3.77 6.87 -14.92
C THR A 81 3.38 6.24 -16.25
N LEU A 82 2.35 6.73 -16.93
CA LEU A 82 1.94 6.21 -18.23
C LEU A 82 2.92 6.58 -19.34
N ASP A 83 3.38 7.83 -19.39
CA ASP A 83 4.34 8.30 -20.40
C ASP A 83 5.65 7.50 -20.31
N LYS A 84 6.16 7.30 -19.09
CA LYS A 84 7.33 6.44 -18.85
C LYS A 84 7.06 4.99 -19.24
N LEU A 85 5.89 4.46 -18.92
CA LEU A 85 5.52 3.08 -19.21
C LEU A 85 5.44 2.84 -20.73
N PHE A 86 4.81 3.74 -21.48
CA PHE A 86 4.71 3.67 -22.93
C PHE A 86 6.07 3.88 -23.60
N ALA A 87 6.86 4.87 -23.17
CA ALA A 87 8.20 5.08 -23.69
C ALA A 87 9.11 3.86 -23.49
N LYS A 88 9.02 3.21 -22.32
CA LYS A 88 9.81 2.01 -21.99
C LYS A 88 9.38 0.76 -22.75
N THR A 89 8.08 0.61 -23.01
CA THR A 89 7.54 -0.61 -23.63
C THR A 89 7.38 -0.52 -25.14
N GLY A 90 7.30 0.69 -25.69
CA GLY A 90 6.99 0.96 -27.09
C GLY A 90 5.55 0.64 -27.48
N VAL A 91 4.67 0.37 -26.51
CA VAL A 91 3.25 0.09 -26.72
C VAL A 91 2.51 1.38 -26.98
N SER A 92 1.67 1.42 -28.02
CA SER A 92 0.83 2.58 -28.31
C SER A 92 -0.39 2.59 -27.37
N PRO A 93 -0.84 3.76 -26.87
CA PRO A 93 -2.08 3.86 -26.09
C PRO A 93 -3.30 3.24 -26.81
N SER A 94 -3.34 3.27 -28.15
CA SER A 94 -4.41 2.67 -28.95
C SER A 94 -4.46 1.13 -28.89
N GLU A 95 -3.38 0.49 -28.44
CA GLU A 95 -3.29 -0.98 -28.28
C GLU A 95 -3.82 -1.45 -26.92
N ILE A 96 -4.10 -0.52 -26.00
CA ILE A 96 -4.61 -0.85 -24.67
C ILE A 96 -6.11 -1.08 -24.76
N ASN A 97 -6.53 -2.32 -24.47
CA ASN A 97 -7.94 -2.64 -24.34
C ASN A 97 -8.35 -2.52 -22.87
N ILE A 98 -9.05 -1.45 -22.52
CA ILE A 98 -9.58 -1.24 -21.17
C ILE A 98 -10.87 -2.06 -21.03
N ILE A 99 -10.79 -3.30 -20.56
CA ILE A 99 -11.99 -4.07 -20.18
C ILE A 99 -11.73 -4.89 -18.92
N VAL A 100 -12.47 -4.58 -17.85
CA VAL A 100 -12.43 -5.26 -16.53
C VAL A 100 -13.19 -6.62 -16.56
N SER A 101 -13.60 -7.09 -17.73
CA SER A 101 -14.40 -8.32 -17.90
C SER A 101 -14.06 -9.10 -19.18
N SER A 102 -13.74 -10.38 -18.97
CA SER A 102 -13.85 -11.55 -19.86
C SER A 102 -13.06 -11.57 -21.20
N THR A 103 -11.92 -12.27 -21.12
CA THR A 103 -11.44 -13.30 -22.08
C THR A 103 -11.30 -12.91 -23.56
N TYR A 104 -10.64 -11.80 -23.85
CA TYR A 104 -10.06 -11.61 -25.18
C TYR A 104 -8.66 -12.24 -25.26
N GLU A 105 -8.39 -12.93 -26.36
CA GLU A 105 -7.05 -13.43 -26.65
C GLU A 105 -6.14 -12.25 -27.00
N ASN A 106 -4.88 -12.33 -26.56
CA ASN A 106 -3.84 -11.37 -26.94
C ASN A 106 -4.11 -9.90 -26.55
N SER A 107 -4.77 -9.66 -25.41
CA SER A 107 -5.01 -8.30 -24.91
C SER A 107 -3.88 -7.74 -24.05
N LEU A 108 -3.80 -6.40 -24.03
CA LEU A 108 -2.99 -5.60 -23.13
C LEU A 108 -3.90 -4.81 -22.18
N ALA A 109 -3.56 -4.83 -20.90
CA ALA A 109 -4.29 -4.11 -19.86
C ALA A 109 -3.32 -3.28 -19.02
N ILE A 110 -3.75 -2.08 -18.64
CA ILE A 110 -3.02 -1.24 -17.70
C ILE A 110 -3.76 -1.22 -16.37
N VAL A 111 -3.01 -1.41 -15.30
CA VAL A 111 -3.48 -1.20 -13.93
C VAL A 111 -2.77 0.02 -13.38
N ILE A 112 -3.54 1.00 -12.89
CA ILE A 112 -3.02 2.21 -12.28
C ILE A 112 -3.50 2.25 -10.83
N SER A 113 -2.59 2.58 -9.92
CA SER A 113 -2.89 2.83 -8.51
C SER A 113 -2.34 4.20 -8.18
N THR A 114 -3.18 5.08 -7.66
CA THR A 114 -2.83 6.44 -7.23
C THR A 114 -3.27 6.63 -5.79
N GLU A 115 -2.41 7.23 -5.00
CA GLU A 115 -2.65 7.56 -3.60
C GLU A 115 -2.56 9.08 -3.47
N SER A 116 -3.70 9.70 -3.16
CA SER A 116 -3.79 11.13 -2.96
C SER A 116 -4.09 11.49 -1.51
N MET A 117 -3.48 12.57 -1.04
CA MET A 117 -3.52 12.97 0.36
C MET A 117 -4.02 14.39 0.61
N GLY A 118 -4.09 15.24 -0.41
CA GLY A 118 -4.39 16.66 -0.28
C GLY A 118 -5.62 16.94 0.59
N SER A 119 -6.79 16.47 0.16
CA SER A 119 -8.08 16.62 0.87
C SER A 119 -8.22 15.83 2.17
N SER A 120 -7.30 14.91 2.45
CA SER A 120 -7.35 14.03 3.62
C SER A 120 -6.44 14.48 4.76
N TRP A 121 -5.79 15.63 4.63
CA TRP A 121 -4.89 16.15 5.66
C TRP A 121 -5.64 16.52 6.95
N TYR A 122 -5.17 16.00 8.09
CA TYR A 122 -5.82 16.22 9.37
C TYR A 122 -5.20 17.40 10.15
N SER A 123 -6.00 18.43 10.41
CA SER A 123 -5.55 19.64 11.12
C SER A 123 -6.07 19.76 12.56
N GLY A 124 -6.58 18.67 13.15
CA GLY A 124 -7.05 18.63 14.54
C GLY A 124 -5.97 18.19 15.53
N LYS A 125 -6.40 17.69 16.70
CA LYS A 125 -5.50 17.30 17.82
C LYS A 125 -5.52 15.81 18.18
N ASP A 126 -6.40 15.01 17.57
CA ASP A 126 -6.47 13.57 17.85
C ASP A 126 -5.19 12.87 17.36
N LYS A 127 -4.40 12.36 18.31
CA LYS A 127 -3.11 11.71 18.05
C LYS A 127 -3.25 10.51 17.10
N SER A 128 -4.36 9.79 17.15
CA SER A 128 -4.61 8.63 16.28
C SER A 128 -4.78 9.03 14.81
N MET A 129 -5.31 10.23 14.56
CA MET A 129 -5.47 10.79 13.22
C MET A 129 -4.22 11.52 12.74
N MET A 130 -3.49 12.19 13.63
CA MET A 130 -2.22 12.84 13.31
C MET A 130 -1.16 11.88 12.76
N LEU A 131 -1.22 10.59 13.12
CA LEU A 131 -0.35 9.56 12.56
C LEU A 131 -0.48 9.47 11.04
N SER A 132 -1.68 9.67 10.49
CA SER A 132 -1.94 9.57 9.05
C SER A 132 -1.13 10.61 8.25
N ASN A 133 -1.01 11.84 8.74
CA ASN A 133 -0.21 12.90 8.12
C ASN A 133 1.29 12.57 8.05
N ILE A 134 1.78 11.70 8.94
CA ILE A 134 3.20 11.30 8.97
C ILE A 134 3.40 10.07 8.07
N LEU A 135 2.50 9.08 8.17
CA LEU A 135 2.68 7.76 7.57
C LEU A 135 2.31 7.70 6.09
N PHE A 136 1.23 8.36 5.69
CA PHE A 136 0.80 8.34 4.30
C PHE A 136 1.62 9.32 3.48
N ARG A 137 1.89 8.94 2.23
CA ARG A 137 2.58 9.77 1.25
C ARG A 137 1.78 9.79 -0.04
N ILE A 138 2.09 10.77 -0.87
CA ILE A 138 1.68 10.74 -2.27
C ILE A 138 2.48 9.67 -2.99
N GLY A 139 1.79 8.91 -3.82
CA GLY A 139 2.44 7.95 -4.69
C GLY A 139 1.49 7.39 -5.71
N GLY A 140 2.09 6.67 -6.65
CA GLY A 140 1.32 5.84 -7.54
C GLY A 140 2.22 5.00 -8.40
N CYS A 141 1.61 4.02 -9.06
CA CYS A 141 2.30 3.20 -10.04
C CYS A 141 1.34 2.77 -11.14
N SER A 142 1.92 2.51 -12.31
CA SER A 142 1.27 1.89 -13.45
C SER A 142 1.91 0.54 -13.74
N MET A 143 1.11 -0.44 -14.12
CA MET A 143 1.55 -1.79 -14.47
C MET A 143 0.94 -2.21 -15.79
N LEU A 144 1.76 -2.71 -16.71
CA LEU A 144 1.31 -3.28 -17.98
C LEU A 144 1.19 -4.81 -17.85
N LEU A 145 -0.01 -5.31 -18.09
CA LEU A 145 -0.38 -6.73 -18.04
C LEU A 145 -0.75 -7.25 -19.43
N THR A 146 -0.56 -8.54 -19.65
CA THR A 146 -0.97 -9.22 -20.89
C THR A 146 -1.36 -10.66 -20.63
N ASN A 147 -2.26 -11.18 -21.46
CA ASN A 147 -2.60 -12.59 -21.57
C ASN A 147 -1.83 -13.29 -22.73
N SER A 148 -1.08 -12.55 -23.54
CA SER A 148 -0.44 -13.10 -24.73
C SER A 148 0.82 -13.91 -24.43
N ARG A 149 0.89 -15.14 -24.95
CA ARG A 149 2.10 -15.97 -24.91
C ARG A 149 3.28 -15.37 -25.67
N LYS A 150 3.03 -14.46 -26.64
CA LYS A 150 4.08 -13.81 -27.44
C LYS A 150 5.04 -13.00 -26.56
N TRP A 151 4.53 -12.45 -25.47
CA TRP A 151 5.30 -11.64 -24.53
C TRP A 151 5.96 -12.45 -23.42
N LYS A 152 5.83 -13.79 -23.39
CA LYS A 152 6.35 -14.64 -22.31
C LYS A 152 7.84 -14.43 -22.05
N ASN A 153 8.65 -14.31 -23.10
CA ASN A 153 10.11 -14.12 -22.98
C ASN A 153 10.50 -12.68 -22.60
N LYS A 154 9.56 -11.73 -22.64
CA LYS A 154 9.75 -10.32 -22.26
C LYS A 154 9.07 -9.97 -20.92
N ALA A 155 8.25 -10.87 -20.38
CA ALA A 155 7.50 -10.61 -19.16
C ALA A 155 8.44 -10.61 -17.94
N LEU A 156 8.35 -9.57 -17.11
CA LEU A 156 9.10 -9.48 -15.86
C LEU A 156 8.59 -10.48 -14.83
N LEU A 157 7.26 -10.64 -14.75
CA LEU A 157 6.60 -11.52 -13.79
C LEU A 157 5.40 -12.21 -14.44
N GLU A 158 5.20 -13.47 -14.10
CA GLU A 158 4.02 -14.26 -14.44
C GLU A 158 3.10 -14.38 -13.21
N LEU A 159 1.80 -14.11 -13.38
CA LEU A 159 0.82 -14.27 -12.31
C LEU A 159 0.32 -15.72 -12.28
N THR A 160 0.91 -16.55 -11.41
CA THR A 160 0.54 -17.97 -11.28
C THR A 160 -0.67 -18.18 -10.39
N CYS A 161 -0.76 -17.43 -9.29
CA CYS A 161 -1.81 -17.58 -8.29
C CYS A 161 -2.12 -16.23 -7.65
N SER A 162 -3.40 -15.96 -7.45
CA SER A 162 -3.89 -14.82 -6.66
C SER A 162 -4.82 -15.35 -5.59
N VAL A 163 -4.60 -14.90 -4.35
CA VAL A 163 -5.46 -15.24 -3.20
C VAL A 163 -5.83 -13.94 -2.51
N ARG A 164 -7.12 -13.68 -2.41
CA ARG A 164 -7.67 -12.55 -1.66
C ARG A 164 -8.16 -13.04 -0.30
N THR A 165 -7.72 -12.35 0.76
CA THR A 165 -8.22 -12.56 2.12
C THR A 165 -8.88 -11.29 2.62
N HIS A 166 -10.10 -11.40 3.14
CA HIS A 166 -10.82 -10.29 3.77
C HIS A 166 -11.14 -10.64 5.22
N ILE A 167 -10.73 -9.80 6.15
CA ILE A 167 -10.95 -9.98 7.60
C ILE A 167 -11.85 -8.90 8.21
N GLY A 168 -12.52 -8.09 7.38
CA GLY A 168 -13.37 -6.99 7.84
C GLY A 168 -14.60 -7.42 8.65
N SER A 169 -14.89 -8.72 8.75
CA SER A 169 -15.89 -9.24 9.69
C SER A 169 -15.43 -9.23 11.16
N HIS A 170 -14.13 -9.02 11.43
CA HIS A 170 -13.63 -8.87 12.79
C HIS A 170 -13.60 -7.38 13.16
N ASP A 171 -14.22 -7.02 14.27
CA ASP A 171 -14.30 -5.62 14.72
C ASP A 171 -12.92 -4.97 14.85
N GLU A 172 -11.93 -5.69 15.41
CA GLU A 172 -10.54 -5.20 15.51
C GLU A 172 -9.97 -4.79 14.14
N ALA A 173 -10.30 -5.52 13.09
CA ALA A 173 -9.82 -5.23 11.73
C ALA A 173 -10.68 -4.17 11.04
N TYR A 174 -12.00 -4.22 11.24
CA TYR A 174 -12.95 -3.27 10.68
C TYR A 174 -12.67 -1.84 11.17
N TYR A 175 -12.49 -1.67 12.47
CA TYR A 175 -12.21 -0.38 13.08
C TYR A 175 -10.72 -0.04 13.12
N SER A 176 -9.84 -0.84 12.50
CA SER A 176 -8.39 -0.61 12.58
C SER A 176 -7.92 0.68 11.88
N CYS A 177 -8.58 1.06 10.80
CA CYS A 177 -8.35 2.27 10.03
C CYS A 177 -9.70 2.74 9.46
N PHE A 178 -10.15 3.93 9.84
CA PHE A 178 -11.43 4.47 9.39
C PHE A 178 -11.35 5.99 9.18
N GLN A 179 -12.01 6.50 8.14
CA GLN A 179 -12.12 7.94 7.94
C GLN A 179 -13.34 8.46 8.69
N ILE A 180 -13.13 9.38 9.63
CA ILE A 180 -14.17 9.94 10.49
C ILE A 180 -13.85 11.40 10.81
N GLU A 181 -14.80 12.09 11.43
CA GLU A 181 -14.62 13.45 11.94
C GLU A 181 -14.28 13.43 13.44
N ASP A 182 -13.49 14.41 13.88
CA ASP A 182 -13.25 14.67 15.30
C ASP A 182 -14.37 15.52 15.93
N ASP A 183 -14.25 15.80 17.23
CA ASP A 183 -15.25 16.58 17.99
C ASP A 183 -15.41 18.03 17.47
N LEU A 184 -14.48 18.51 16.65
CA LEU A 184 -14.51 19.84 16.02
C LEU A 184 -14.95 19.78 14.56
N GLY A 185 -15.41 18.61 14.08
CA GLY A 185 -15.86 18.40 12.70
C GLY A 185 -14.70 18.29 11.69
N LYS A 186 -13.46 18.12 12.14
CA LYS A 186 -12.32 17.94 11.22
C LYS A 186 -12.19 16.48 10.82
N LYS A 187 -12.26 16.24 9.51
CA LYS A 187 -12.13 14.90 8.93
C LYS A 187 -10.67 14.41 8.97
N GLY A 188 -10.47 13.14 9.29
CA GLY A 188 -9.15 12.51 9.29
C GLY A 188 -9.23 10.98 9.28
N PHE A 189 -8.10 10.32 9.02
CA PHE A 189 -7.99 8.86 9.11
C PHE A 189 -7.57 8.45 10.52
N ARG A 190 -8.49 7.86 11.29
CA ARG A 190 -8.18 7.31 12.61
C ARG A 190 -7.45 5.97 12.46
N LEU A 191 -6.21 5.93 12.93
CA LEU A 191 -5.39 4.71 12.96
C LEU A 191 -5.36 4.12 14.37
N ASN A 192 -5.97 2.94 14.54
CA ASN A 192 -5.99 2.23 15.80
C ASN A 192 -4.72 1.38 16.00
N LYS A 193 -4.34 1.16 17.26
CA LYS A 193 -3.15 0.37 17.63
C LYS A 193 -3.26 -1.10 17.22
N ASP A 194 -4.45 -1.59 16.95
CA ASP A 194 -4.70 -2.94 16.46
C ASP A 194 -4.41 -3.11 14.96
N LEU A 195 -4.16 -2.04 14.21
CA LEU A 195 -3.87 -2.09 12.78
C LEU A 195 -2.72 -3.06 12.41
N PRO A 196 -1.54 -3.04 13.08
CA PRO A 196 -0.48 -4.00 12.79
C PRO A 196 -0.89 -5.45 13.11
N LYS A 197 -1.67 -5.65 14.19
CA LYS A 197 -2.18 -6.97 14.60
C LYS A 197 -3.17 -7.52 13.57
N ALA A 198 -4.10 -6.67 13.11
CA ALA A 198 -5.06 -7.00 12.05
C ALA A 198 -4.33 -7.33 10.73
N GLY A 199 -3.36 -6.51 10.33
CA GLY A 199 -2.52 -6.75 9.14
C GLY A 199 -1.75 -8.07 9.22
N ALA A 200 -1.08 -8.32 10.35
CA ALA A 200 -0.36 -9.57 10.57
C ALA A 200 -1.30 -10.79 10.54
N ARG A 201 -2.51 -10.67 11.07
CA ARG A 201 -3.53 -11.74 11.02
C ARG A 201 -3.97 -12.00 9.57
N ALA A 202 -4.31 -10.97 8.81
CA ALA A 202 -4.69 -11.07 7.40
C ALA A 202 -3.59 -11.77 6.58
N LEU A 203 -2.35 -11.34 6.77
CA LEU A 203 -1.18 -11.92 6.11
C LEU A 203 -1.00 -13.40 6.46
N ASN A 204 -1.07 -13.76 7.74
CA ASN A 204 -0.93 -15.16 8.17
C ASN A 204 -2.01 -16.07 7.58
N ILE A 205 -3.26 -15.61 7.53
CA ILE A 205 -4.37 -16.36 6.91
C ILE A 205 -4.11 -16.50 5.41
N ASN A 206 -3.68 -15.42 4.73
CA ASN A 206 -3.38 -15.45 3.30
C ASN A 206 -2.24 -16.42 2.98
N LEU A 207 -1.12 -16.35 3.73
CA LEU A 207 0.03 -17.23 3.52
C LEU A 207 -0.29 -18.71 3.76
N ARG A 208 -1.20 -19.05 4.67
CA ARG A 208 -1.64 -20.45 4.86
C ARG A 208 -2.27 -21.06 3.61
N VAL A 209 -2.94 -20.24 2.80
CA VAL A 209 -3.56 -20.67 1.54
C VAL A 209 -2.59 -20.52 0.36
N LEU A 210 -1.78 -19.45 0.36
CA LEU A 210 -0.88 -19.13 -0.74
C LEU A 210 0.35 -20.03 -0.76
N VAL A 211 1.02 -20.23 0.39
CA VAL A 211 2.30 -20.96 0.48
C VAL A 211 2.22 -22.37 -0.12
N PRO A 212 1.19 -23.19 0.17
CA PRO A 212 1.07 -24.52 -0.44
C PRO A 212 0.87 -24.49 -1.97
N LYS A 213 0.29 -23.41 -2.52
CA LYS A 213 0.02 -23.29 -3.97
C LYS A 213 1.25 -22.84 -4.76
N VAL A 214 2.12 -22.03 -4.16
CA VAL A 214 3.29 -21.44 -4.84
C VAL A 214 4.60 -22.17 -4.56
N MET A 215 4.67 -22.96 -3.50
CA MET A 215 5.90 -23.62 -3.08
C MET A 215 6.17 -24.91 -3.86
N PRO A 216 7.41 -25.16 -4.33
CA PRO A 216 7.77 -26.44 -4.93
C PRO A 216 7.59 -27.60 -3.95
N PHE A 217 7.09 -28.74 -4.45
CA PHE A 217 6.86 -29.93 -3.62
C PHE A 217 8.11 -30.39 -2.85
N SER A 218 9.31 -30.21 -3.42
CA SER A 218 10.58 -30.55 -2.78
C SER A 218 10.84 -29.74 -1.50
N VAL A 219 10.38 -28.49 -1.43
CA VAL A 219 10.53 -27.63 -0.24
C VAL A 219 9.51 -28.03 0.81
N ILE A 220 8.27 -28.32 0.40
CA ILE A 220 7.22 -28.86 1.28
C ILE A 220 7.70 -30.17 1.92
N LEU A 221 8.25 -31.09 1.12
CA LEU A 221 8.76 -32.37 1.61
C LEU A 221 9.93 -32.19 2.59
N ARG A 222 10.92 -31.34 2.28
CA ARG A 222 12.02 -31.02 3.22
C ARG A 222 11.52 -30.45 4.54
N TYR A 223 10.50 -29.58 4.48
CA TYR A 223 9.88 -29.02 5.67
C TYR A 223 9.27 -30.13 6.54
N TYR A 224 8.50 -31.04 5.95
CA TYR A 224 7.92 -32.16 6.69
C TYR A 224 8.99 -33.10 7.25
N ILE A 225 10.01 -33.48 6.47
CA ILE A 225 11.11 -34.32 6.95
C ILE A 225 11.83 -33.67 8.14
N SER A 226 12.13 -32.37 8.06
CA SER A 226 12.76 -31.64 9.16
C SER A 226 11.84 -31.55 10.39
N HIS A 227 10.55 -31.31 10.19
CA HIS A 227 9.57 -31.20 11.26
C HIS A 227 9.39 -32.52 12.02
N TYR A 228 9.17 -33.62 11.30
CA TYR A 228 9.02 -34.95 11.90
C TYR A 228 10.35 -35.49 12.45
N GLY A 229 11.48 -35.24 11.78
CA GLY A 229 12.80 -35.61 12.27
C GLY A 229 13.17 -34.94 13.60
N ASN A 230 12.90 -33.64 13.73
CA ASN A 230 13.15 -32.91 15.00
C ASN A 230 12.19 -33.35 16.12
N LYS A 231 10.95 -33.71 15.79
CA LYS A 231 9.97 -34.24 16.74
C LYS A 231 10.40 -35.62 17.26
N ILE A 232 10.94 -36.49 16.40
CA ILE A 232 11.48 -37.80 16.78
C ILE A 232 12.76 -37.66 17.61
N MET A 233 13.62 -36.68 17.29
CA MET A 233 14.86 -36.40 18.03
C MET A 233 14.65 -35.63 19.34
N GLY A 234 13.41 -35.35 19.76
CA GLY A 234 13.11 -34.67 21.03
C GLY A 234 13.70 -33.25 21.16
N ARG A 235 14.09 -32.62 20.05
CA ARG A 235 14.71 -31.29 20.07
C ARG A 235 13.63 -30.22 20.22
N SER A 236 13.83 -29.30 21.16
CA SER A 236 12.90 -28.19 21.39
C SER A 236 12.77 -27.34 20.12
N ILE A 237 11.52 -27.07 19.73
CA ILE A 237 11.22 -26.17 18.61
C ILE A 237 11.77 -24.79 19.01
N PRO A 238 12.65 -24.16 18.22
CA PRO A 238 13.19 -22.85 18.57
C PRO A 238 12.04 -21.83 18.71
N LYS A 239 11.96 -21.21 19.89
CA LYS A 239 11.00 -20.12 20.17
C LYS A 239 11.46 -18.87 19.41
N GLY A 240 10.85 -18.66 18.26
CA GLY A 240 11.12 -17.58 17.30
C GLY A 240 10.56 -18.02 15.95
N ALA A 241 10.12 -17.06 15.11
CA ALA A 241 9.46 -17.27 13.81
C ALA A 241 9.72 -18.68 13.24
N GLY A 242 8.67 -19.53 13.25
CA GLY A 242 8.83 -20.99 13.23
C GLY A 242 9.77 -21.50 12.12
N PRO A 243 10.32 -22.72 12.26
CA PRO A 243 11.28 -23.29 11.29
C PRO A 243 10.86 -23.16 9.82
N ALA A 244 9.54 -23.16 9.57
CA ALA A 244 8.92 -22.85 8.28
C ALA A 244 9.38 -21.49 7.72
N LEU A 245 9.25 -20.40 8.48
CA LEU A 245 9.59 -19.05 8.03
C LEU A 245 11.08 -18.94 7.74
N LYS A 246 11.97 -19.49 8.57
CA LYS A 246 13.42 -19.43 8.35
C LYS A 246 13.86 -20.20 7.10
N ILE A 247 13.24 -21.35 6.83
CA ILE A 247 13.47 -22.15 5.61
C ILE A 247 12.87 -21.45 4.37
N ILE A 248 11.71 -20.79 4.53
CA ILE A 248 11.06 -19.97 3.50
C ILE A 248 11.93 -18.77 3.12
N TYR A 249 12.43 -18.00 4.10
CA TYR A 249 13.30 -16.83 3.85
C TYR A 249 14.62 -17.21 3.17
N HIS A 250 15.24 -18.34 3.53
CA HIS A 250 16.51 -18.77 2.95
C HIS A 250 16.37 -19.39 1.54
N ASN A 251 15.17 -19.85 1.15
CA ASN A 251 14.90 -20.46 -0.17
C ASN A 251 14.02 -19.60 -1.08
N LEU A 252 13.60 -18.41 -0.66
CA LEU A 252 12.95 -17.37 -1.47
C LEU A 252 13.89 -16.74 -2.51
N LYS A 253 14.82 -17.51 -3.07
CA LYS A 253 15.66 -17.07 -4.18
C LYS A 253 14.85 -16.96 -5.49
N TYR A 254 13.69 -17.64 -5.57
CA TYR A 254 12.73 -17.65 -6.69
C TYR A 254 11.38 -18.18 -6.13
N PRO A 255 10.19 -17.54 -6.23
CA PRO A 255 9.72 -16.37 -6.99
C PRO A 255 9.33 -15.14 -6.13
N ALA A 256 9.13 -13.97 -6.76
CA ALA A 256 8.62 -12.78 -6.10
C ALA A 256 7.16 -12.98 -5.65
N VAL A 257 6.91 -13.05 -4.34
CA VAL A 257 5.57 -12.98 -3.77
C VAL A 257 5.22 -11.52 -3.56
N ILE A 258 4.34 -10.98 -4.40
CA ILE A 258 3.78 -9.65 -4.20
C ILE A 258 2.59 -9.79 -3.26
N VAL A 259 2.77 -9.38 -2.01
CA VAL A 259 1.67 -9.21 -1.07
C VAL A 259 1.20 -7.77 -1.17
N ILE A 260 0.01 -7.57 -1.74
CA ILE A 260 -0.64 -6.26 -1.74
C ILE A 260 -1.60 -6.24 -0.55
N ILE A 261 -1.29 -5.42 0.46
CA ILE A 261 -2.17 -5.19 1.60
C ILE A 261 -2.88 -3.86 1.36
N TRP A 262 -4.13 -3.93 0.93
CA TRP A 262 -5.00 -2.75 0.86
C TRP A 262 -5.68 -2.53 2.21
N PHE A 263 -5.48 -1.35 2.80
CA PHE A 263 -6.18 -0.87 3.99
C PHE A 263 -7.06 0.32 3.66
N VAL A 264 -8.01 0.17 2.73
CA VAL A 264 -9.01 1.23 2.49
C VAL A 264 -10.35 0.58 2.14
N LYS A 265 -11.38 0.89 2.90
CA LYS A 265 -12.78 0.68 2.54
C LYS A 265 -13.36 2.06 2.22
N PHE A 266 -13.66 2.32 0.94
CA PHE A 266 -14.56 3.40 0.57
C PHE A 266 -15.97 2.79 0.51
N ASP A 267 -16.81 3.09 1.50
CA ASP A 267 -18.24 2.86 1.38
C ASP A 267 -18.81 4.01 0.53
N TRP A 268 -18.99 3.77 -0.77
CA TRP A 268 -19.89 4.58 -1.60
C TRP A 268 -21.31 4.14 -1.29
N ILE A 269 -21.98 4.85 -0.38
CA ILE A 269 -23.45 4.83 -0.32
C ILE A 269 -23.90 5.83 -1.39
N SER A 270 -24.09 5.35 -2.62
CA SER A 270 -24.97 6.03 -3.56
C SER A 270 -26.39 5.86 -3.02
N ASP A 271 -26.89 6.87 -2.33
CA ASP A 271 -28.30 6.94 -1.94
C ASP A 271 -29.12 7.34 -3.17
N GLU A 272 -29.15 6.48 -4.19
CA GLU A 272 -30.17 6.49 -5.24
C GLU A 272 -31.38 5.68 -4.76
N SER A 273 -32.04 6.17 -3.71
CA SER A 273 -33.46 5.86 -3.49
C SER A 273 -34.11 6.86 -2.53
N LYS A 274 -34.57 7.98 -3.10
CA LYS A 274 -35.87 8.57 -2.74
C LYS A 274 -36.32 9.55 -3.81
N ASN A 275 -37.40 9.15 -4.47
CA ASN A 275 -38.36 10.00 -5.15
C ASN A 275 -38.74 11.23 -4.31
#